data_AF-A0A3M1JCW7-F1
#
_entry.id   AF-A0A3M1JCW7-F1
#
_cell.length_a   1.000
_cell.length_b   1.000
_cell.length_c   1.000
_cell.angle_alpha   90.00
_cell.angle_beta   90.00
_cell.angle_gamma   90.00
#
_symmetry.space_group_name_H-M   'P 1'
#
loop_
_entity.id
_entity.type
_entity.pdbx_description
1 polymer ?
#
loop_
_entity_poly.entity_id
_entity_poly.type
_entity_poly.pdbx_seq_one_letter_code
_entity_poly.pdbx_strand_id
1 'polypeptide(L)'
;MAKKQTANKKPTKPNGKATGNPEANGTVIPLEQLLEKAKAGKKLTHKDILEVLPDGGLDMDAADALISQLVAHGIEVIDDSDSDTEVLADVDEPDDAALKEVEEELSEEADTKPIPLSTAELTNDPVRMYLREIGQVNLLTAKDEVVLARRIQRGLEARDKLEDETLTLTDKEITKLKKQEIDGILAKRLLAEANLRLVVSVAKRYIGRGMGFLDLIQEGNIGLLRAVEKFDYERGYKFSTYATWWIRQAISRAIADQARTIRIPVHMVETINKLARIQRRLLQEYGREPSPKEIALEMDLLPDTDVEAIKTALENHTPIDPALNRRWRRAATKVRRIMRIAQEPMSLETPIGSEENSYLGDFIQDDTVLGPVDAASKQLLKEQLHEILQSLSDRERQVLEMRFGLADGQGRTLEEVGKEFKVTRERIRQIEAKALRKLRHPIRSRKLRDYLG
;
A
#
# COMPACT_ATOMS: atom_id res chain seq x y z
N MET A 1 16.70 62.45 -15.40
CA MET A 1 15.60 63.25 -15.99
C MET A 1 15.11 62.57 -17.27
N ALA A 2 13.81 62.70 -17.54
CA ALA A 2 13.10 62.52 -18.82
C ALA A 2 12.77 61.09 -19.33
N LYS A 3 11.45 60.88 -19.39
CA LYS A 3 10.63 59.81 -20.01
C LYS A 3 10.68 59.85 -21.55
N LYS A 4 10.27 58.74 -22.19
CA LYS A 4 9.46 58.80 -23.42
C LYS A 4 8.31 57.78 -23.39
N GLN A 5 7.10 58.33 -23.49
CA GLN A 5 5.86 57.70 -23.95
C GLN A 5 5.76 57.90 -25.46
N THR A 6 5.01 57.04 -26.16
CA THR A 6 4.02 57.48 -27.17
C THR A 6 3.00 56.38 -27.45
N ALA A 7 1.73 56.78 -27.48
CA ALA A 7 0.56 56.06 -27.96
C ALA A 7 -0.05 56.85 -29.13
N ASN A 8 -0.70 56.20 -30.11
CA ASN A 8 -2.04 56.62 -30.60
C ASN A 8 -2.70 55.70 -31.67
N LYS A 9 -3.99 55.41 -31.41
CA LYS A 9 -5.21 55.29 -32.27
C LYS A 9 -5.19 54.86 -33.76
N LYS A 10 -5.86 53.71 -34.04
CA LYS A 10 -7.04 53.37 -34.91
C LYS A 10 -7.46 54.29 -36.10
N PRO A 11 -8.36 53.87 -37.05
CA PRO A 11 -8.83 52.54 -37.52
C PRO A 11 -9.04 52.41 -39.07
N THR A 12 -9.34 51.22 -39.63
CA THR A 12 -10.21 51.03 -40.85
C THR A 12 -10.63 49.56 -41.06
N LYS A 13 -11.92 49.31 -41.36
CA LYS A 13 -12.42 48.09 -42.03
C LYS A 13 -12.50 48.34 -43.55
N PRO A 14 -12.49 47.30 -44.40
CA PRO A 14 -13.72 47.00 -45.13
C PRO A 14 -14.02 45.50 -45.33
N ASN A 15 -15.30 45.22 -45.59
CA ASN A 15 -15.87 43.94 -46.02
C ASN A 15 -15.43 43.54 -47.43
N GLY A 16 -15.33 42.24 -47.69
CA GLY A 16 -15.33 41.64 -49.03
C GLY A 16 -15.65 40.15 -48.97
N LYS A 17 -16.85 39.76 -49.42
CA LYS A 17 -17.34 38.38 -49.56
C LYS A 17 -16.80 37.74 -50.85
N ALA A 18 -16.39 36.47 -50.80
CA ALA A 18 -16.47 35.50 -51.90
C ALA A 18 -16.63 34.11 -51.24
N THR A 19 -17.86 33.66 -51.00
CA THR A 19 -18.61 32.65 -51.79
C THR A 19 -17.85 31.34 -51.98
N GLY A 20 -18.25 30.33 -51.19
CA GLY A 20 -17.85 28.95 -51.35
C GLY A 20 -18.16 28.14 -50.08
N ASN A 21 -19.42 27.76 -49.90
CA ASN A 21 -19.78 26.59 -49.10
C ASN A 21 -20.50 25.65 -50.08
N PRO A 22 -20.30 24.33 -50.01
CA PRO A 22 -21.07 23.59 -49.00
C PRO A 22 -20.33 22.38 -48.37
N GLU A 23 -20.69 22.16 -47.09
CA GLU A 23 -21.00 20.86 -46.47
C GLU A 23 -19.87 19.85 -46.21
N ALA A 24 -19.50 19.73 -44.93
CA ALA A 24 -19.45 18.45 -44.21
C ALA A 24 -19.38 18.68 -42.68
N ASN A 25 -20.47 18.33 -41.98
CA ASN A 25 -20.58 18.02 -40.55
C ASN A 25 -19.59 18.68 -39.57
N GLY A 26 -19.85 19.93 -39.20
CA GLY A 26 -19.21 20.57 -38.05
C GLY A 26 -20.06 20.40 -36.80
N THR A 27 -19.75 19.39 -35.98
CA THR A 27 -20.21 19.31 -34.60
C THR A 27 -19.78 20.61 -33.90
N VAL A 28 -20.72 21.46 -33.50
CA VAL A 28 -20.41 22.71 -32.80
C VAL A 28 -19.86 22.33 -31.44
N ILE A 29 -18.54 22.35 -31.27
CA ILE A 29 -17.90 21.95 -30.02
C ILE A 29 -18.14 23.06 -28.97
N PRO A 30 -18.81 22.79 -27.84
CA PRO A 30 -19.17 23.81 -26.86
C PRO A 30 -17.97 24.19 -25.97
N LEU A 31 -17.00 24.89 -26.56
CA LEU A 31 -15.77 25.36 -25.90
C LEU A 31 -16.04 26.34 -24.75
N GLU A 32 -17.13 27.13 -24.82
CA GLU A 32 -17.49 28.10 -23.78
C GLU A 32 -17.86 27.44 -22.44
N GLN A 33 -18.51 26.28 -22.47
CA GLN A 33 -18.91 25.56 -21.25
C GLN A 33 -17.72 24.91 -20.54
N LEU A 34 -16.75 24.41 -21.31
CA LEU A 34 -15.48 23.89 -20.78
C LEU A 34 -14.63 25.01 -20.17
N LEU A 35 -14.62 26.20 -20.77
CA LEU A 35 -13.93 27.38 -20.24
C LEU A 35 -14.54 27.92 -18.94
N GLU A 36 -15.87 27.84 -18.77
CA GLU A 36 -16.52 28.22 -17.51
C GLU A 36 -16.21 27.24 -16.37
N LYS A 37 -16.25 25.92 -16.62
CA LYS A 37 -15.84 24.91 -15.64
C LYS A 37 -14.36 25.04 -15.27
N ALA A 38 -13.48 25.33 -16.24
CA ALA A 38 -12.04 25.52 -16.02
C ALA A 38 -11.66 26.79 -15.24
N LYS A 39 -12.52 27.82 -15.20
CA LYS A 39 -12.24 29.05 -14.43
C LYS A 39 -12.33 28.83 -12.92
N ALA A 40 -12.99 27.78 -12.45
CA ALA A 40 -13.13 27.46 -11.03
C ALA A 40 -11.90 26.74 -10.44
N GLY A 41 -11.08 26.11 -11.30
CA GLY A 41 -9.81 25.49 -10.94
C GLY A 41 -9.09 25.13 -12.24
N LYS A 42 -7.83 25.55 -12.40
CA LYS A 42 -7.03 25.48 -13.65
C LYS A 42 -6.74 24.06 -14.19
N LYS A 43 -7.55 23.05 -13.86
CA LYS A 43 -7.36 21.63 -14.18
C LYS A 43 -8.70 21.03 -14.60
N LEU A 44 -8.72 20.31 -15.73
CA LEU A 44 -9.89 19.55 -16.20
C LEU A 44 -9.49 18.08 -16.38
N THR A 45 -10.36 17.14 -16.02
CA THR A 45 -10.10 15.70 -16.24
C THR A 45 -10.66 15.26 -17.59
N HIS A 46 -10.13 14.16 -18.15
CA HIS A 46 -10.64 13.59 -19.40
C HIS A 46 -12.13 13.17 -19.30
N LYS A 47 -12.59 12.75 -18.11
CA LYS A 47 -14.02 12.46 -17.88
C LYS A 47 -14.91 13.70 -17.98
N ASP A 48 -14.45 14.85 -17.47
CA ASP A 48 -15.20 16.10 -17.58
C ASP A 48 -15.35 16.58 -19.04
N ILE A 49 -14.37 16.27 -19.89
CA ILE A 49 -14.40 16.56 -21.33
C ILE A 49 -15.44 15.65 -22.02
N LEU A 50 -15.44 14.36 -21.70
CA LEU A 50 -16.35 13.37 -22.29
C LEU A 50 -17.82 13.58 -21.89
N GLU A 51 -18.11 14.06 -20.67
CA GLU A 51 -19.48 14.35 -20.23
C GLU A 51 -20.15 15.52 -20.97
N VAL A 52 -19.34 16.45 -21.51
CA VAL A 52 -19.83 17.67 -22.18
C VAL A 52 -19.97 17.44 -23.69
N LEU A 53 -19.44 16.34 -24.22
CA LEU A 53 -19.54 15.98 -25.63
C LEU A 53 -20.83 15.20 -25.92
N PRO A 54 -21.58 15.54 -26.98
CA PRO A 54 -22.73 14.75 -27.39
C PRO A 54 -22.30 13.35 -27.88
N ASP A 55 -23.16 12.35 -27.68
CA ASP A 55 -22.95 10.89 -27.90
C ASP A 55 -22.42 10.45 -29.29
N GLY A 56 -22.16 11.38 -30.22
CA GLY A 56 -21.45 11.13 -31.46
C GLY A 56 -19.96 11.40 -31.27
N GLY A 57 -19.18 10.34 -31.04
CA GLY A 57 -17.74 10.40 -30.76
C GLY A 57 -16.95 11.33 -31.68
N LEU A 58 -15.96 12.01 -31.10
CA LEU A 58 -14.99 12.80 -31.83
C LEU A 58 -14.07 11.88 -32.64
N ASP A 59 -13.74 12.30 -33.85
CA ASP A 59 -12.60 11.76 -34.60
C ASP A 59 -11.30 12.08 -33.84
N MET A 60 -10.29 11.21 -33.93
CA MET A 60 -9.06 11.29 -33.15
C MET A 60 -8.34 12.64 -33.38
N ASP A 61 -8.36 13.13 -34.62
CA ASP A 61 -7.79 14.41 -35.03
C ASP A 61 -8.53 15.63 -34.42
N ALA A 62 -9.84 15.50 -34.18
CA ALA A 62 -10.65 16.57 -33.59
C ALA A 62 -10.46 16.67 -32.07
N ALA A 63 -10.18 15.54 -31.40
CA ALA A 63 -9.83 15.51 -29.98
C ALA A 63 -8.46 16.19 -29.74
N ASP A 64 -7.46 15.89 -30.56
CA ASP A 64 -6.13 16.51 -30.47
C ASP A 64 -6.16 18.02 -30.73
N ALA A 65 -7.02 18.47 -31.65
CA ALA A 65 -7.25 19.90 -31.88
C ALA A 65 -7.88 20.60 -30.68
N LEU A 66 -8.81 19.94 -29.97
CA LEU A 66 -9.45 20.49 -28.77
C LEU A 66 -8.45 20.60 -27.61
N ILE A 67 -7.65 19.56 -27.40
CA ILE A 67 -6.62 19.52 -26.36
C ILE A 67 -5.60 20.63 -26.62
N SER A 68 -5.15 20.80 -27.87
CA SER A 68 -4.24 21.88 -28.26
C SER A 68 -4.82 23.28 -28.00
N GLN A 69 -6.12 23.47 -28.23
CA GLN A 69 -6.80 24.74 -27.95
C GLN A 69 -6.96 25.00 -26.44
N LEU A 70 -7.24 23.98 -25.63
CA LEU A 70 -7.32 24.09 -24.17
C LEU A 70 -5.96 24.44 -23.54
N VAL A 71 -4.88 23.82 -24.04
CA VAL A 71 -3.50 24.12 -23.62
C VAL A 71 -3.10 25.55 -24.01
N ALA A 72 -3.47 26.03 -25.20
CA ALA A 72 -3.22 27.41 -25.62
C ALA A 72 -3.92 28.45 -24.72
N HIS A 73 -5.03 28.07 -24.07
CA HIS A 73 -5.73 28.88 -23.09
C HIS A 73 -5.24 28.68 -21.64
N GLY A 74 -4.20 27.87 -21.42
CA GLY A 74 -3.55 27.67 -20.13
C GLY A 74 -4.28 26.72 -19.18
N ILE A 75 -5.07 25.78 -19.73
CA ILE A 75 -5.76 24.74 -18.98
C ILE A 75 -4.98 23.43 -19.12
N GLU A 76 -4.62 22.83 -17.99
CA GLU A 76 -3.90 21.57 -17.93
C GLU A 76 -4.91 20.42 -17.87
N VAL A 77 -4.89 19.53 -18.87
CA VAL A 77 -5.75 18.33 -18.91
C VAL A 77 -4.99 17.20 -18.24
N ILE A 78 -5.59 16.59 -17.23
CA ILE A 78 -4.99 15.49 -16.46
C ILE A 78 -5.76 14.21 -16.81
N ASP A 79 -5.03 13.15 -17.17
CA ASP A 79 -5.63 11.84 -17.41
C ASP A 79 -5.91 11.12 -16.07
N ASP A 80 -7.13 10.63 -15.90
CA ASP A 80 -7.57 9.90 -14.70
C ASP A 80 -7.00 8.48 -14.61
N SER A 81 -6.37 7.96 -15.69
CA SER A 81 -5.84 6.59 -15.74
C SER A 81 -4.44 6.43 -15.17
N ASP A 82 -3.74 7.54 -14.91
CA ASP A 82 -2.31 7.50 -14.58
C ASP A 82 -2.04 7.59 -13.06
N SER A 83 -3.06 7.86 -12.23
CA SER A 83 -2.86 7.96 -10.77
C SER A 83 -2.54 6.63 -10.10
N ASP A 84 -2.95 5.51 -10.71
CA ASP A 84 -2.85 4.18 -10.09
C ASP A 84 -1.75 3.30 -10.71
N THR A 85 -1.14 3.75 -11.81
CA THR A 85 -0.16 2.97 -12.58
C THR A 85 1.27 3.49 -12.43
N GLU A 86 1.47 4.76 -12.02
CA GLU A 86 2.81 5.35 -11.89
C GLU A 86 3.48 5.20 -10.52
N VAL A 87 2.78 4.75 -9.47
CA VAL A 87 3.30 4.89 -8.10
C VAL A 87 4.14 3.69 -7.62
N LEU A 88 4.17 2.60 -8.37
CA LEU A 88 4.91 1.39 -7.98
C LEU A 88 6.36 1.33 -8.48
N ALA A 89 6.81 2.33 -9.26
CA ALA A 89 8.20 2.44 -9.73
C ALA A 89 9.21 2.81 -8.63
N ASP A 90 8.75 3.16 -7.43
CA ASP A 90 9.56 3.83 -6.41
C ASP A 90 10.25 2.91 -5.36
N VAL A 91 10.22 1.59 -5.58
CA VAL A 91 10.92 0.62 -4.72
C VAL A 91 12.31 0.35 -5.27
N ASP A 92 13.30 1.11 -4.79
CA ASP A 92 14.72 1.01 -5.16
C ASP A 92 14.92 0.80 -6.68
N GLU A 93 14.77 1.87 -7.48
CA GLU A 93 15.44 1.91 -8.78
C GLU A 93 16.97 1.81 -8.53
N PRO A 94 17.66 0.74 -8.97
CA PRO A 94 18.98 0.99 -9.53
C PRO A 94 18.74 1.85 -10.77
N ASP A 95 19.51 2.92 -10.92
CA ASP A 95 19.40 3.93 -11.98
C ASP A 95 18.91 3.34 -13.32
N ASP A 96 18.12 4.07 -14.10
CA ASP A 96 17.82 3.72 -15.50
C ASP A 96 19.11 3.45 -16.34
N ALA A 97 20.25 3.98 -15.89
CA ALA A 97 21.59 3.64 -16.40
C ALA A 97 21.97 2.17 -16.11
N ALA A 98 21.66 1.66 -14.92
CA ALA A 98 21.84 0.27 -14.56
C ALA A 98 20.95 -0.65 -15.41
N LEU A 99 19.76 -0.21 -15.86
CA LEU A 99 18.88 -0.95 -16.78
C LEU A 99 19.50 -1.17 -18.16
N LYS A 100 20.18 -0.15 -18.70
CA LYS A 100 20.97 -0.27 -19.93
C LYS A 100 22.21 -1.15 -19.73
N GLU A 101 22.89 -1.01 -18.60
CA GLU A 101 23.96 -1.92 -18.21
C GLU A 101 23.44 -3.35 -18.04
N VAL A 102 22.23 -3.59 -17.52
CA VAL A 102 21.66 -4.95 -17.46
C VAL A 102 21.34 -5.47 -18.86
N GLU A 103 20.78 -4.66 -19.76
CA GLU A 103 20.50 -5.10 -21.14
C GLU A 103 21.79 -5.39 -21.92
N GLU A 104 22.86 -4.61 -21.71
CA GLU A 104 24.19 -4.86 -22.25
C GLU A 104 24.85 -6.08 -21.60
N GLU A 105 24.89 -6.18 -20.27
CA GLU A 105 25.43 -7.34 -19.53
C GLU A 105 24.65 -8.62 -19.82
N LEU A 106 23.32 -8.57 -20.00
CA LEU A 106 22.50 -9.73 -20.39
C LEU A 106 22.76 -10.15 -21.84
N SER A 107 23.11 -9.21 -22.72
CA SER A 107 23.49 -9.54 -24.10
C SER A 107 24.87 -10.19 -24.17
N GLU A 108 25.79 -9.80 -23.29
CA GLU A 108 27.11 -10.41 -23.17
C GLU A 108 27.07 -11.74 -22.40
N GLU A 109 26.29 -11.84 -21.32
CA GLU A 109 26.14 -13.08 -20.53
C GLU A 109 25.34 -14.17 -21.26
N ALA A 110 24.37 -13.81 -22.11
CA ALA A 110 23.61 -14.77 -22.92
C ALA A 110 24.48 -15.49 -23.97
N ASP A 111 25.58 -14.88 -24.41
CA ASP A 111 26.59 -15.47 -25.30
C ASP A 111 27.75 -16.12 -24.54
N THR A 112 27.87 -15.90 -23.21
CA THR A 112 28.84 -16.63 -22.40
C THR A 112 28.33 -18.00 -21.98
N LYS A 113 29.23 -18.96 -22.12
CA LYS A 113 29.05 -20.41 -21.95
C LYS A 113 28.15 -20.79 -20.76
N PRO A 114 27.40 -21.90 -20.88
CA PRO A 114 26.60 -22.45 -19.78
C PRO A 114 27.43 -22.47 -18.50
N ILE A 115 26.85 -21.97 -17.41
CA ILE A 115 27.40 -22.05 -16.05
C ILE A 115 27.99 -23.46 -15.91
N PRO A 116 29.31 -23.62 -15.67
CA PRO A 116 29.92 -24.93 -15.64
C PRO A 116 29.30 -25.73 -14.50
N LEU A 117 28.36 -26.61 -14.84
CA LEU A 117 27.81 -27.61 -13.94
C LEU A 117 28.81 -28.75 -13.83
N SER A 118 30.03 -28.46 -13.38
CA SER A 118 31.02 -29.48 -13.10
C SER A 118 30.84 -30.01 -11.68
N THR A 119 30.66 -31.33 -11.64
CA THR A 119 30.76 -32.26 -10.52
C THR A 119 29.65 -32.26 -9.47
N ALA A 120 28.84 -33.30 -9.62
CA ALA A 120 27.94 -33.87 -8.64
C ALA A 120 28.54 -33.97 -7.23
N GLU A 121 28.00 -33.16 -6.32
CA GLU A 121 27.74 -33.60 -4.96
C GLU A 121 26.22 -33.46 -4.75
N LEU A 122 25.62 -34.45 -4.10
CA LEU A 122 24.22 -34.42 -3.69
C LEU A 122 24.02 -33.32 -2.63
N THR A 123 24.02 -32.05 -3.03
CA THR A 123 23.59 -30.98 -2.16
C THR A 123 22.07 -30.93 -2.18
N ASN A 124 21.44 -31.25 -1.06
CA ASN A 124 19.99 -31.13 -0.80
C ASN A 124 19.49 -29.66 -0.78
N ASP A 125 20.24 -28.71 -1.35
CA ASP A 125 19.84 -27.32 -1.42
C ASP A 125 18.75 -27.16 -2.49
N PRO A 126 17.50 -26.81 -2.10
CA PRO A 126 16.40 -26.66 -3.05
C PRO A 126 16.67 -25.59 -4.12
N VAL A 127 17.49 -24.56 -3.80
CA VAL A 127 17.87 -23.51 -4.76
C VAL A 127 18.68 -24.12 -5.91
N ARG A 128 19.68 -24.94 -5.59
CA ARG A 128 20.53 -25.58 -6.61
C ARG A 128 19.74 -26.57 -7.47
N MET A 129 18.80 -27.30 -6.89
CA MET A 129 17.91 -28.19 -7.63
C MET A 129 17.08 -27.41 -8.65
N TYR A 130 16.49 -26.29 -8.23
CA TYR A 130 15.70 -25.42 -9.10
C TYR A 130 16.54 -24.82 -10.25
N LEU A 131 17.73 -24.28 -9.94
CA LEU A 131 18.62 -23.70 -10.96
C LEU A 131 19.06 -24.73 -12.01
N ARG A 132 19.24 -25.99 -11.61
CA ARG A 132 19.57 -27.08 -12.53
C ARG A 132 18.41 -27.41 -13.47
N GLU A 133 17.17 -27.38 -12.98
CA GLU A 133 15.98 -27.68 -13.78
C GLU A 133 15.74 -26.62 -14.86
N ILE A 134 15.76 -25.33 -14.48
CA ILE A 134 15.62 -24.22 -15.43
C ILE A 134 16.84 -24.10 -16.38
N GLY A 135 17.97 -24.69 -15.98
CA GLY A 135 19.19 -24.81 -16.78
C GLY A 135 19.07 -25.75 -17.99
N GLN A 136 18.04 -26.61 -18.03
CA GLN A 136 17.87 -27.59 -19.12
C GLN A 136 17.13 -27.02 -20.34
N VAL A 137 16.33 -25.97 -20.16
CA VAL A 137 15.55 -25.35 -21.23
C VAL A 137 16.44 -24.38 -22.02
N ASN A 138 16.37 -24.43 -23.35
CA ASN A 138 17.13 -23.56 -24.23
C ASN A 138 16.54 -22.14 -24.27
N LEU A 139 17.40 -21.15 -24.46
CA LEU A 139 17.00 -19.76 -24.67
C LEU A 139 16.26 -19.63 -26.02
N LEU A 140 15.20 -18.82 -26.04
CA LEU A 140 14.43 -18.54 -27.24
C LEU A 140 15.09 -17.42 -28.06
N THR A 141 14.94 -17.46 -29.37
CA THR A 141 15.27 -16.31 -30.22
C THR A 141 14.08 -15.36 -30.31
N ALA A 142 14.33 -14.09 -30.68
CA ALA A 142 13.27 -13.10 -30.90
C ALA A 142 12.21 -13.56 -31.93
N LYS A 143 12.59 -14.41 -32.90
CA LYS A 143 11.63 -14.99 -33.86
C LYS A 143 10.74 -16.04 -33.20
N ASP A 144 11.31 -16.85 -32.33
CA ASP A 144 10.57 -17.90 -31.61
C ASP A 144 9.59 -17.30 -30.61
N GLU A 145 9.96 -16.21 -29.94
CA GLU A 145 9.08 -15.43 -29.05
C GLU A 145 7.80 -14.99 -29.78
N VAL A 146 7.93 -14.41 -30.98
CA VAL A 146 6.79 -13.98 -31.80
C VAL A 146 5.92 -15.17 -32.23
N VAL A 147 6.53 -16.31 -32.58
CA VAL A 147 5.78 -17.52 -32.96
C VAL A 147 4.98 -18.06 -31.79
N LEU A 148 5.56 -18.11 -30.59
CA LEU A 148 4.88 -18.55 -29.37
C LEU A 148 3.78 -17.56 -28.97
N ALA A 149 4.05 -16.25 -28.99
CA ALA A 149 3.06 -15.21 -28.67
C ALA A 149 1.82 -15.30 -29.58
N ARG A 150 2.01 -15.52 -30.89
CA ARG A 150 0.90 -15.73 -31.83
C ARG A 150 0.09 -16.99 -31.54
N ARG A 151 0.73 -18.07 -31.10
CA ARG A 151 0.04 -19.32 -30.71
C ARG A 151 -0.78 -19.11 -29.43
N ILE A 152 -0.25 -18.35 -28.47
CA ILE A 152 -0.94 -17.98 -27.24
C ILE A 152 -2.20 -17.16 -27.56
N GLN A 153 -2.08 -16.12 -28.39
CA GLN A 153 -3.21 -15.29 -28.81
C GLN A 153 -4.31 -16.11 -29.50
N ARG A 154 -3.93 -17.00 -30.43
CA ARG A 154 -4.88 -17.92 -31.09
C ARG A 154 -5.58 -18.86 -30.12
N GLY A 155 -4.88 -19.32 -29.08
CA GLY A 155 -5.46 -20.17 -28.04
C GLY A 155 -6.44 -19.40 -27.15
N LEU A 156 -6.13 -18.15 -26.83
CA LEU A 156 -7.00 -17.26 -26.05
C LEU A 156 -8.28 -16.95 -26.82
N GLU A 157 -8.18 -16.53 -28.08
CA GLU A 157 -9.33 -16.30 -28.97
C GLU A 157 -10.18 -17.56 -29.14
N ALA A 158 -9.57 -18.74 -29.15
CA ALA A 158 -10.28 -20.00 -29.26
C ALA A 158 -11.06 -20.34 -27.97
N ARG A 159 -10.49 -20.02 -26.81
CA ARG A 159 -11.15 -20.17 -25.51
C ARG A 159 -12.33 -19.22 -25.39
N ASP A 160 -12.15 -17.94 -25.71
CA ASP A 160 -13.21 -16.94 -25.58
C ASP A 160 -14.42 -17.33 -26.47
N LYS A 161 -14.17 -17.83 -27.69
CA LYS A 161 -15.22 -18.38 -28.59
C LYS A 161 -15.91 -19.64 -28.06
N LEU A 162 -15.26 -20.42 -27.20
CA LEU A 162 -15.86 -21.61 -26.56
C LEU A 162 -16.72 -21.22 -25.35
N GLU A 163 -16.38 -20.12 -24.67
CA GLU A 163 -17.13 -19.56 -23.54
C GLU A 163 -18.38 -18.79 -23.99
N ASP A 164 -18.35 -18.21 -25.19
CA ASP A 164 -19.49 -17.50 -25.77
C ASP A 164 -20.69 -18.43 -26.08
N GLU A 165 -21.64 -18.51 -25.15
CA GLU A 165 -22.87 -19.33 -25.25
C GLU A 165 -23.82 -18.91 -26.40
N THR A 166 -23.57 -17.76 -27.03
CA THR A 166 -24.41 -17.22 -28.12
C THR A 166 -24.09 -17.85 -29.48
N LEU A 167 -22.95 -18.51 -29.63
CA LEU A 167 -22.48 -19.10 -30.88
C LEU A 167 -22.94 -20.57 -31.00
N THR A 168 -23.79 -20.87 -31.99
CA THR A 168 -24.12 -22.26 -32.35
C THR A 168 -22.96 -22.87 -33.14
N LEU A 169 -22.00 -23.46 -32.44
CA LEU A 169 -20.82 -24.10 -33.03
C LEU A 169 -21.10 -25.55 -33.41
N THR A 170 -20.52 -26.00 -34.53
CA THR A 170 -20.55 -27.41 -34.95
C THR A 170 -19.60 -28.24 -34.09
N ASP A 171 -19.87 -29.53 -33.86
CA ASP A 171 -18.95 -30.45 -33.15
C ASP A 171 -17.51 -30.45 -33.73
N LYS A 172 -17.39 -30.28 -35.05
CA LYS A 172 -16.08 -30.13 -35.74
C LYS A 172 -15.36 -28.82 -35.42
N GLU A 173 -16.09 -27.75 -35.17
CA GLU A 173 -15.54 -26.44 -34.81
C GLU A 173 -15.12 -26.45 -33.34
N ILE A 174 -15.93 -27.04 -32.47
CA ILE A 174 -15.61 -27.21 -31.04
C ILE A 174 -14.32 -28.01 -30.88
N THR A 175 -14.17 -29.13 -31.60
CA THR A 175 -12.93 -29.93 -31.55
C THR A 175 -11.70 -29.18 -32.07
N LYS A 176 -11.86 -28.34 -33.10
CA LYS A 176 -10.79 -27.49 -33.61
C LYS A 176 -10.38 -26.40 -32.60
N LEU A 177 -11.36 -25.71 -32.00
CA LEU A 177 -11.13 -24.68 -31.00
C LEU A 177 -10.44 -25.25 -29.76
N LYS A 178 -10.90 -26.41 -29.26
CA LYS A 178 -10.23 -27.13 -28.14
C LYS A 178 -8.77 -27.46 -28.45
N LYS A 179 -8.47 -27.86 -29.69
CA LYS A 179 -7.08 -28.11 -30.10
C LYS A 179 -6.23 -26.84 -30.09
N GLN A 180 -6.80 -25.71 -30.51
CA GLN A 180 -6.11 -24.41 -30.50
C GLN A 180 -5.90 -23.90 -29.07
N GLU A 181 -6.87 -24.11 -28.19
CA GLU A 181 -6.77 -23.79 -26.75
C GLU A 181 -5.60 -24.57 -26.11
N ILE A 182 -5.55 -25.89 -26.31
CA ILE A 182 -4.45 -26.73 -25.79
C ILE A 182 -3.10 -26.27 -26.36
N ASP A 183 -3.03 -25.94 -27.66
CA ASP A 183 -1.82 -25.43 -28.29
C ASP A 183 -1.35 -24.11 -27.67
N GLY A 184 -2.29 -23.20 -27.37
CA GLY A 184 -2.01 -21.93 -26.71
C GLY A 184 -1.51 -22.11 -25.27
N ILE A 185 -2.10 -23.04 -24.50
CA ILE A 185 -1.65 -23.37 -23.14
C ILE A 185 -0.22 -23.92 -23.16
N LEU A 186 0.09 -24.81 -24.12
CA LEU A 186 1.43 -25.35 -24.30
C LEU A 186 2.43 -24.25 -24.70
N ALA A 187 2.06 -23.37 -25.64
CA ALA A 187 2.90 -22.25 -26.05
C ALA A 187 3.19 -21.28 -24.88
N LYS A 188 2.18 -21.00 -24.06
CA LYS A 188 2.31 -20.18 -22.84
C LYS A 188 3.31 -20.80 -21.86
N ARG A 189 3.19 -22.10 -21.62
CA ARG A 189 4.10 -22.86 -20.76
C ARG A 189 5.54 -22.80 -21.27
N LEU A 190 5.76 -23.05 -22.56
CA LEU A 190 7.10 -23.02 -23.18
C LEU A 190 7.73 -21.63 -23.11
N LEU A 191 6.95 -20.57 -23.38
CA LEU A 191 7.43 -19.20 -23.30
C LEU A 191 7.82 -18.82 -21.86
N ALA A 192 7.04 -19.26 -20.87
CA ALA A 192 7.38 -19.07 -19.46
C ALA A 192 8.64 -19.85 -19.04
N GLU A 193 8.72 -21.15 -19.36
CA GLU A 193 9.84 -22.03 -18.98
C GLU A 193 11.19 -21.54 -19.53
N ALA A 194 11.22 -21.07 -20.79
CA ALA A 194 12.44 -20.53 -21.39
C ALA A 194 12.93 -19.23 -20.72
N ASN A 195 12.05 -18.50 -20.04
CA ASN A 195 12.34 -17.21 -19.42
C ASN A 195 12.48 -17.28 -17.89
N LEU A 196 12.44 -18.48 -17.27
CA LEU A 196 12.63 -18.62 -15.82
C LEU A 196 13.99 -18.10 -15.33
N ARG A 197 15.02 -18.14 -16.17
CA ARG A 197 16.36 -17.60 -15.82
C ARG A 197 16.36 -16.08 -15.65
N LEU A 198 15.53 -15.37 -16.41
CA LEU A 198 15.37 -13.92 -16.28
C LEU A 198 14.81 -13.57 -14.89
N VAL A 199 13.88 -14.37 -14.36
CA VAL A 199 13.35 -14.17 -13.01
C VAL A 199 14.43 -14.28 -11.96
N VAL A 200 15.30 -15.29 -12.08
CA VAL A 200 16.42 -15.49 -11.14
C VAL A 200 17.41 -14.32 -11.18
N SER A 201 17.77 -13.81 -12.37
CA SER A 201 18.70 -12.68 -12.49
C SER A 201 18.12 -11.40 -11.88
N VAL A 202 16.83 -11.13 -12.08
CA VAL A 202 16.13 -9.98 -11.46
C VAL A 202 16.01 -10.18 -9.93
N ALA A 203 15.60 -11.36 -9.47
CA ALA A 203 15.39 -11.65 -8.05
C ALA A 203 16.68 -11.58 -7.22
N LYS A 204 17.84 -11.87 -7.83
CA LYS A 204 19.15 -11.79 -7.16
C LYS A 204 19.42 -10.41 -6.55
N ARG A 205 18.89 -9.34 -7.16
CA ARG A 205 19.03 -7.96 -6.65
C ARG A 205 18.24 -7.70 -5.37
N TYR A 206 17.26 -8.55 -5.04
CA TYR A 206 16.35 -8.42 -3.90
C TYR A 206 16.67 -9.32 -2.71
N ILE A 207 17.78 -10.06 -2.78
CA ILE A 207 18.29 -10.87 -1.67
C ILE A 207 18.61 -9.97 -0.47
N GLY A 208 18.22 -10.41 0.73
CA GLY A 208 18.50 -9.70 1.98
C GLY A 208 17.47 -8.62 2.34
N ARG A 209 16.37 -8.47 1.59
CA ARG A 209 15.25 -7.55 1.92
C ARG A 209 14.15 -8.16 2.81
N GLY A 210 14.47 -9.21 3.57
CA GLY A 210 13.55 -9.85 4.54
C GLY A 210 12.70 -11.02 3.99
N MET A 211 12.84 -11.36 2.70
CA MET A 211 12.17 -12.53 2.09
C MET A 211 13.22 -13.54 1.61
N GLY A 212 12.88 -14.84 1.67
CA GLY A 212 13.74 -15.92 1.18
C GLY A 212 13.97 -15.84 -0.33
N PHE A 213 15.13 -16.29 -0.81
CA PHE A 213 15.45 -16.20 -2.24
C PHE A 213 14.51 -17.03 -3.13
N LEU A 214 14.09 -18.20 -2.66
CA LEU A 214 13.10 -19.03 -3.36
C LEU A 214 11.76 -18.33 -3.45
N ASP A 215 11.31 -17.67 -2.38
CA ASP A 215 10.03 -16.96 -2.34
C ASP A 215 10.06 -15.77 -3.31
N LEU A 216 11.16 -15.01 -3.35
CA LEU A 216 11.38 -13.95 -4.34
C LEU A 216 11.29 -14.48 -5.77
N ILE A 217 11.90 -15.64 -6.04
CA ILE A 217 11.81 -16.28 -7.37
C ILE A 217 10.37 -16.68 -7.68
N GLN A 218 9.62 -17.26 -6.74
CA GLN A 218 8.24 -17.66 -6.98
C GLN A 218 7.33 -16.46 -7.27
N GLU A 219 7.46 -15.38 -6.51
CA GLU A 219 6.71 -14.14 -6.75
C GLU A 219 7.10 -13.51 -8.09
N GLY A 220 8.39 -13.57 -8.45
CA GLY A 220 8.85 -13.17 -9.78
C GLY A 220 8.30 -14.05 -10.91
N ASN A 221 8.14 -15.35 -10.70
CA ASN A 221 7.53 -16.27 -11.67
C ASN A 221 6.04 -15.93 -11.89
N ILE A 222 5.33 -15.51 -10.84
CA ILE A 222 3.95 -15.00 -10.97
C ILE A 222 3.92 -13.73 -11.82
N GLY A 223 4.89 -12.82 -11.63
CA GLY A 223 5.07 -11.64 -12.49
C GLY A 223 5.34 -12.01 -13.95
N LEU A 224 6.25 -12.95 -14.18
CA LEU A 224 6.56 -13.47 -15.52
C LEU A 224 5.32 -14.05 -16.21
N LEU A 225 4.51 -14.84 -15.51
CA LEU A 225 3.29 -15.43 -16.08
C LEU A 225 2.30 -14.34 -16.53
N ARG A 226 2.16 -13.26 -15.76
CA ARG A 226 1.34 -12.10 -16.15
C ARG A 226 1.93 -11.37 -17.36
N ALA A 227 3.26 -11.27 -17.45
CA ALA A 227 3.92 -10.71 -18.62
C ALA A 227 3.64 -11.54 -19.87
N VAL A 228 3.71 -12.87 -19.77
CA VAL A 228 3.41 -13.78 -20.88
C VAL A 228 1.96 -13.63 -21.36
N GLU A 229 1.00 -13.46 -20.45
CA GLU A 229 -0.41 -13.26 -20.80
C GLU A 229 -0.67 -11.95 -21.54
N LYS A 230 0.02 -10.88 -21.14
CA LYS A 230 -0.20 -9.52 -21.66
C LYS A 230 0.84 -9.08 -22.68
N PHE A 231 1.68 -9.99 -23.17
CA PHE A 231 2.74 -9.63 -24.10
C PHE A 231 2.17 -9.35 -25.49
N ASP A 232 2.51 -8.17 -26.02
CA ASP A 232 2.14 -7.75 -27.36
C ASP A 232 3.37 -7.77 -28.26
N TYR A 233 3.36 -8.70 -29.23
CA TYR A 233 4.47 -8.88 -30.17
C TYR A 233 4.42 -7.90 -31.35
N GLU A 234 3.32 -7.16 -31.56
CA GLU A 234 3.20 -6.20 -32.67
C GLU A 234 4.02 -4.94 -32.42
N ARG A 235 4.27 -4.61 -31.14
CA ARG A 235 5.09 -3.46 -30.72
C ARG A 235 6.59 -3.61 -31.06
N GLY A 236 7.05 -4.81 -31.43
CA GLY A 236 8.42 -5.04 -31.91
C GLY A 236 9.53 -5.00 -30.85
N TYR A 237 9.19 -4.85 -29.57
CA TYR A 237 10.15 -4.94 -28.46
C TYR A 237 10.40 -6.40 -28.06
N LYS A 238 11.59 -6.69 -27.53
CA LYS A 238 11.93 -8.03 -26.99
C LYS A 238 11.05 -8.35 -25.78
N PHE A 239 10.74 -9.64 -25.60
CA PHE A 239 9.95 -10.09 -24.45
C PHE A 239 10.63 -9.75 -23.11
N SER A 240 11.96 -9.85 -23.04
CA SER A 240 12.74 -9.59 -21.81
C SER A 240 12.54 -8.18 -21.24
N THR A 241 12.51 -7.15 -22.10
CA THR A 241 12.31 -5.75 -21.67
C THR A 241 10.96 -5.58 -20.99
N TYR A 242 9.89 -6.16 -21.57
CA TYR A 242 8.55 -6.12 -21.00
C TYR A 242 8.40 -6.99 -19.74
N ALA A 243 8.94 -8.21 -19.78
CA ALA A 243 8.86 -9.15 -18.66
C ALA A 243 9.57 -8.62 -17.41
N THR A 244 10.70 -7.93 -17.58
CA THR A 244 11.47 -7.35 -16.46
C THR A 244 10.62 -6.41 -15.61
N TRP A 245 9.75 -5.61 -16.24
CA TRP A 245 8.85 -4.70 -15.51
C TRP A 245 7.87 -5.46 -14.61
N TRP A 246 7.17 -6.46 -15.16
CA TRP A 246 6.21 -7.29 -14.41
C TRP A 246 6.87 -8.14 -13.31
N ILE A 247 8.06 -8.68 -13.58
CA ILE A 247 8.83 -9.46 -12.59
C ILE A 247 9.23 -8.55 -11.43
N ARG A 248 9.81 -7.38 -11.72
CA ARG A 248 10.20 -6.40 -10.69
C ARG A 248 9.01 -5.97 -9.85
N GLN A 249 7.89 -5.68 -10.51
CA GLN A 249 6.67 -5.25 -9.87
C GLN A 249 6.11 -6.30 -8.92
N ALA A 250 6.07 -7.56 -9.35
CA ALA A 250 5.59 -8.67 -8.53
C ALA A 250 6.48 -8.89 -7.30
N ILE A 251 7.81 -8.92 -7.49
CA ILE A 251 8.78 -9.10 -6.42
C ILE A 251 8.69 -7.94 -5.40
N SER A 252 8.67 -6.69 -5.87
CA SER A 252 8.64 -5.52 -4.99
C SER A 252 7.34 -5.45 -4.19
N ARG A 253 6.21 -5.79 -4.81
CA ARG A 253 4.92 -5.90 -4.13
C ARG A 253 4.93 -7.00 -3.08
N ALA A 254 5.47 -8.17 -3.40
CA ALA A 254 5.53 -9.29 -2.46
C ALA A 254 6.41 -8.97 -1.24
N ILE A 255 7.54 -8.28 -1.45
CA ILE A 255 8.38 -7.77 -0.34
C ILE A 255 7.59 -6.82 0.54
N ALA A 256 6.90 -5.84 -0.04
CA ALA A 256 6.08 -4.90 0.72
C ALA A 256 4.96 -5.62 1.51
N ASP A 257 4.39 -6.68 0.94
CA ASP A 257 3.26 -7.38 1.53
C ASP A 257 3.64 -8.42 2.61
N GLN A 258 4.79 -9.09 2.47
CA GLN A 258 5.15 -10.29 3.24
C GLN A 258 6.50 -10.23 3.95
N ALA A 259 7.43 -9.34 3.59
CA ALA A 259 8.80 -9.38 4.14
C ALA A 259 8.91 -9.01 5.63
N ARG A 260 7.85 -8.50 6.24
CA ARG A 260 7.83 -8.09 7.65
C ARG A 260 6.94 -9.00 8.47
N THR A 261 7.40 -9.34 9.69
CA THR A 261 6.62 -10.10 10.68
C THR A 261 5.28 -9.43 11.00
N ILE A 262 5.29 -8.10 11.10
CA ILE A 262 4.08 -7.30 11.24
C ILE A 262 3.82 -6.64 9.88
N ARG A 263 2.77 -7.09 9.19
CA ARG A 263 2.38 -6.58 7.88
C ARG A 263 2.08 -5.08 7.94
N ILE A 264 2.64 -4.34 6.98
CA ILE A 264 2.40 -2.92 6.77
C ILE A 264 1.74 -2.75 5.39
N PRO A 265 0.70 -1.89 5.24
CA PRO A 265 0.12 -1.61 3.93
C PRO A 265 1.15 -1.05 2.93
N VAL A 266 1.01 -1.38 1.64
CA VAL A 266 1.96 -1.00 0.57
C VAL A 266 2.27 0.51 0.53
N HIS A 267 1.25 1.37 0.57
CA HIS A 267 1.45 2.83 0.58
C HIS A 267 2.29 3.32 1.77
N MET A 268 2.24 2.63 2.92
CA MET A 268 3.09 2.97 4.06
C MET A 268 4.53 2.51 3.83
N VAL A 269 4.75 1.36 3.19
CA VAL A 269 6.09 0.90 2.78
C VAL A 269 6.75 1.87 1.80
N GLU A 270 5.99 2.36 0.81
CA GLU A 270 6.45 3.40 -0.13
C GLU A 270 6.89 4.67 0.61
N THR A 271 6.08 5.15 1.58
CA THR A 271 6.46 6.32 2.37
C THR A 271 7.71 6.09 3.24
N ILE A 272 7.92 4.87 3.74
CA ILE A 272 9.12 4.49 4.51
C ILE A 272 10.34 4.47 3.60
N ASN A 273 10.24 3.89 2.41
CA ASN A 273 11.33 3.86 1.44
C ASN A 273 11.69 5.26 0.94
N LYS A 274 10.69 6.11 0.67
CA LYS A 274 10.92 7.53 0.33
C LYS A 274 11.63 8.28 1.46
N LEU A 275 11.20 8.08 2.72
CA LEU A 275 11.87 8.65 3.89
C LEU A 275 13.33 8.17 3.96
N ALA A 276 13.58 6.87 3.79
CA ALA A 276 14.93 6.30 3.83
C ALA A 276 15.84 6.87 2.72
N ARG A 277 15.31 7.06 1.50
CA ARG A 277 16.03 7.70 0.38
C ARG A 277 16.40 9.15 0.70
N ILE A 278 15.44 9.94 1.17
CA ILE A 278 15.67 11.34 1.58
C ILE A 278 16.69 11.40 2.73
N GLN A 279 16.57 10.52 3.72
CA GLN A 279 17.49 10.46 4.85
C GLN A 279 18.92 10.17 4.41
N ARG A 280 19.14 9.20 3.50
CA ARG A 280 20.48 8.89 2.95
C ARG A 280 21.05 10.05 2.15
N ARG A 281 20.24 10.71 1.31
CA ARG A 281 20.67 11.88 0.53
C ARG A 281 21.08 13.05 1.45
N LEU A 282 20.25 13.38 2.44
CA LEU A 282 20.56 14.43 3.42
C LEU A 282 21.78 14.08 4.30
N LEU A 283 21.97 12.80 4.63
CA LEU A 283 23.17 12.34 5.34
C LEU A 283 24.44 12.61 4.52
N GLN A 284 24.39 12.38 3.20
CA GLN A 284 25.50 12.66 2.28
C GLN A 284 25.76 14.16 2.13
N GLU A 285 24.71 14.98 2.00
CA GLU A 285 24.84 16.43 1.85
C GLU A 285 25.32 17.13 3.14
N TYR A 286 24.81 16.73 4.30
CA TYR A 286 25.12 17.39 5.58
C TYR A 286 26.28 16.75 6.35
N GLY A 287 26.68 15.53 6.00
CA GLY A 287 27.69 14.76 6.76
C GLY A 287 27.27 14.42 8.19
N ARG A 288 25.98 14.55 8.53
CA ARG A 288 25.39 14.22 9.84
C ARG A 288 23.98 13.66 9.67
N GLU A 289 23.47 12.96 10.69
CA GLU A 289 22.09 12.49 10.68
C GLU A 289 21.11 13.68 10.62
N PRO A 290 20.16 13.67 9.66
CA PRO A 290 19.20 14.75 9.50
C PRO A 290 18.13 14.70 10.59
N SER A 291 17.69 15.88 11.03
CA SER A 291 16.60 16.00 12.00
C SER A 291 15.25 15.60 11.37
N PRO A 292 14.29 15.03 12.11
CA PRO A 292 12.93 14.80 11.60
C PRO A 292 12.24 16.05 11.05
N LYS A 293 12.66 17.24 11.51
CA LYS A 293 12.20 18.52 10.97
C LYS A 293 12.78 18.82 9.60
N GLU A 294 14.05 18.50 9.37
CA GLU A 294 14.74 18.70 8.09
C GLU A 294 14.21 17.72 7.06
N ILE A 295 14.04 16.44 7.45
CA ILE A 295 13.38 15.42 6.63
C ILE A 295 11.97 15.86 6.25
N ALA A 296 11.21 16.45 7.18
CA ALA A 296 9.84 16.90 6.91
C ALA A 296 9.74 18.05 5.90
N LEU A 297 10.82 18.80 5.63
CA LEU A 297 10.82 19.84 4.60
C LEU A 297 10.96 19.26 3.20
N GLU A 298 11.57 18.08 3.11
CA GLU A 298 11.87 17.41 1.84
C GLU A 298 10.89 16.26 1.56
N MET A 299 10.26 15.73 2.61
CA MET A 299 9.08 14.90 2.47
C MET A 299 7.89 15.80 2.17
N ASP A 300 7.17 15.56 1.07
CA ASP A 300 5.97 16.26 0.57
C ASP A 300 4.78 16.24 1.56
N LEU A 301 5.01 16.77 2.77
CA LEU A 301 4.12 16.80 3.91
C LEU A 301 3.66 18.23 4.23
N LEU A 302 4.32 19.23 3.63
CA LEU A 302 3.96 20.62 3.65
C LEU A 302 3.75 21.10 2.20
N PRO A 303 2.91 22.13 1.97
CA PRO A 303 2.85 22.81 0.69
C PRO A 303 4.21 23.44 0.33
N ASP A 304 4.55 23.47 -0.95
CA ASP A 304 5.84 24.01 -1.43
C ASP A 304 6.09 25.45 -0.97
N THR A 305 5.03 26.26 -0.93
CA THR A 305 5.08 27.65 -0.42
C THR A 305 5.50 27.74 1.05
N ASP A 306 5.03 26.80 1.88
CA ASP A 306 5.39 26.71 3.29
C ASP A 306 6.85 26.23 3.43
N VAL A 307 7.30 25.31 2.57
CA VAL A 307 8.68 24.81 2.57
C VAL A 307 9.66 25.94 2.21
N GLU A 308 9.38 26.70 1.15
CA GLU A 308 10.19 27.86 0.74
C GLU A 308 10.23 28.94 1.81
N ALA A 309 9.09 29.25 2.44
CA ALA A 309 9.02 30.20 3.54
C ALA A 309 9.86 29.74 4.75
N ILE A 310 9.91 28.44 5.04
CA ILE A 310 10.76 27.91 6.11
C ILE A 310 12.25 27.95 5.71
N LYS A 311 12.61 27.56 4.48
CA LYS A 311 13.99 27.60 3.97
C LYS A 311 14.55 29.04 4.00
N THR A 312 13.81 29.99 3.44
CA THR A 312 14.19 31.42 3.46
C THR A 312 14.28 31.99 4.88
N ALA A 313 13.39 31.58 5.79
CA ALA A 313 13.46 32.00 7.18
C ALA A 313 14.69 31.42 7.92
N LEU A 314 15.08 30.19 7.60
CA LEU A 314 16.29 29.54 8.15
C LEU A 314 17.57 30.22 7.66
N GLU A 315 17.65 30.53 6.36
CA GLU A 315 18.79 31.22 5.74
C GLU A 315 18.97 32.64 6.31
N ASN A 316 17.88 33.39 6.45
CA ASN A 316 17.92 34.77 6.94
C ASN A 316 17.93 34.87 8.49
N HIS A 317 17.92 33.73 9.19
CA HIS A 317 17.81 33.65 10.66
C HIS A 317 16.63 34.46 11.26
N THR A 318 15.54 34.58 10.50
CA THR A 318 14.33 35.30 10.93
C THR A 318 13.41 34.40 11.76
N PRO A 319 12.68 34.94 12.74
CA PRO A 319 11.71 34.16 13.50
C PRO A 319 10.56 33.69 12.61
N ILE A 320 10.35 32.38 12.59
CA ILE A 320 9.27 31.73 11.83
C ILE A 320 7.92 32.07 12.47
N ASP A 321 6.93 32.38 11.64
CA ASP A 321 5.53 32.58 12.07
C ASP A 321 5.05 31.41 12.96
N PRO A 322 4.49 31.68 14.16
CA PRO A 322 3.94 30.65 15.04
C PRO A 322 2.99 29.65 14.36
N ALA A 323 2.19 30.09 13.39
CA ALA A 323 1.28 29.21 12.66
C ALA A 323 2.04 28.22 11.75
N LEU A 324 3.03 28.72 11.02
CA LEU A 324 3.91 27.94 10.15
C LEU A 324 4.76 26.95 10.97
N ASN A 325 5.32 27.39 12.10
CA ASN A 325 6.07 26.53 13.02
C ASN A 325 5.21 25.39 13.58
N ARG A 326 3.92 25.64 13.88
CA ARG A 326 2.98 24.59 14.29
C ARG A 326 2.71 23.57 13.17
N ARG A 327 2.64 24.00 11.91
CA ARG A 327 2.53 23.07 10.76
C ARG A 327 3.80 22.23 10.61
N TRP A 328 4.97 22.86 10.66
CA TRP A 328 6.26 22.17 10.59
C TRP A 328 6.45 21.13 11.71
N ARG A 329 6.09 21.47 12.95
CA ARG A 329 6.11 20.51 14.08
C ARG A 329 5.17 19.33 13.85
N ARG A 330 3.99 19.53 13.26
CA ARG A 330 3.06 18.44 12.93
C ARG A 330 3.65 17.52 11.88
N ALA A 331 4.26 18.06 10.83
CA ALA A 331 4.95 17.27 9.82
C ALA A 331 6.11 16.45 10.43
N ALA A 332 6.94 17.07 11.27
CA ALA A 332 8.01 16.36 11.99
C ALA A 332 7.50 15.27 12.94
N THR A 333 6.31 15.41 13.53
CA THR A 333 5.66 14.35 14.32
C THR A 333 5.18 13.21 13.41
N LYS A 334 4.69 13.51 12.21
CA LYS A 334 4.32 12.50 11.21
C LYS A 334 5.53 11.70 10.76
N VAL A 335 6.67 12.36 10.47
CA VAL A 335 7.95 11.69 10.17
C VAL A 335 8.36 10.76 11.32
N ARG A 336 8.35 11.23 12.58
CA ARG A 336 8.65 10.38 13.74
C ARG A 336 7.72 9.17 13.86
N ARG A 337 6.44 9.33 13.54
CA ARG A 337 5.48 8.22 13.52
C ARG A 337 5.84 7.20 12.43
N ILE A 338 6.23 7.64 11.24
CA ILE A 338 6.67 6.77 10.14
C ILE A 338 7.95 6.02 10.56
N MET A 339 8.93 6.72 11.13
CA MET A 339 10.16 6.09 11.65
C MET A 339 9.85 5.01 12.70
N ARG A 340 8.87 5.23 13.58
CA ARG A 340 8.45 4.22 14.56
C ARG A 340 7.77 3.01 13.92
N ILE A 341 6.99 3.21 12.86
CA ILE A 341 6.35 2.11 12.12
C ILE A 341 7.40 1.31 11.33
N ALA A 342 8.47 1.96 10.88
CA ALA A 342 9.57 1.30 10.16
C ALA A 342 10.43 0.38 11.04
N GLN A 343 10.36 0.50 12.38
CA GLN A 343 11.13 -0.33 13.31
C GLN A 343 10.70 -1.80 13.21
N GLU A 344 11.68 -2.70 13.16
CA GLU A 344 11.45 -4.14 13.13
C GLU A 344 11.43 -4.72 14.54
N PRO A 345 10.57 -5.73 14.81
CA PRO A 345 10.56 -6.39 16.11
C PRO A 345 11.88 -7.14 16.33
N MET A 346 12.37 -7.13 17.57
CA MET A 346 13.55 -7.90 17.97
C MET A 346 13.14 -9.28 18.48
N SER A 347 14.01 -10.27 18.28
CA SER A 347 13.80 -11.61 18.83
C SER A 347 14.00 -11.61 20.35
N LEU A 348 13.12 -12.30 21.08
CA LEU A 348 13.27 -12.52 22.52
C LEU A 348 14.46 -13.44 22.83
N GLU A 349 14.84 -14.28 21.88
CA GLU A 349 16.02 -15.17 21.95
C GLU A 349 17.32 -14.43 21.62
N THR A 350 17.29 -13.11 21.45
CA THR A 350 18.53 -12.34 21.28
C THR A 350 19.32 -12.39 22.59
N PRO A 351 20.53 -12.97 22.61
CA PRO A 351 21.33 -13.02 23.83
C PRO A 351 21.73 -11.61 24.25
N ILE A 352 21.68 -11.35 25.56
CA ILE A 352 22.00 -10.04 26.12
C ILE A 352 23.17 -10.17 27.10
N GLY A 353 24.21 -9.37 26.88
CA GLY A 353 25.45 -9.43 27.67
C GLY A 353 26.47 -10.45 27.15
N SER A 354 27.54 -10.66 27.94
CA SER A 354 28.62 -11.60 27.63
C SER A 354 28.39 -13.01 28.16
N GLU A 355 27.32 -13.23 28.93
CA GLU A 355 26.98 -14.52 29.51
C GLU A 355 26.04 -15.27 28.56
N GLU A 356 26.42 -16.49 28.17
CA GLU A 356 25.73 -17.31 27.14
C GLU A 356 24.32 -17.80 27.53
N ASN A 357 23.79 -17.39 28.68
CA ASN A 357 22.51 -17.90 29.22
C ASN A 357 21.47 -16.81 29.50
N SER A 358 21.72 -15.54 29.19
CA SER A 358 20.75 -14.46 29.39
C SER A 358 20.14 -14.05 28.05
N TYR A 359 18.82 -14.24 27.90
CA TYR A 359 18.08 -13.84 26.70
C TYR A 359 17.26 -12.58 26.98
N LEU A 360 16.98 -11.79 25.94
CA LEU A 360 16.14 -10.59 26.06
C LEU A 360 14.77 -10.90 26.67
N GLY A 361 14.19 -12.05 26.34
CA GLY A 361 12.90 -12.52 26.85
C GLY A 361 12.85 -12.67 28.37
N ASP A 362 13.97 -13.02 29.01
CA ASP A 362 14.04 -13.24 30.45
C ASP A 362 13.82 -11.96 31.27
N PHE A 363 14.00 -10.79 30.64
CA PHE A 363 13.83 -9.48 31.28
C PHE A 363 12.44 -8.87 31.08
N ILE A 364 11.54 -9.53 30.34
CA ILE A 364 10.20 -9.03 30.10
C ILE A 364 9.29 -9.50 31.24
N GLN A 365 8.84 -8.54 32.05
CA GLN A 365 7.88 -8.80 33.11
C GLN A 365 6.49 -9.12 32.55
N ASP A 366 5.82 -10.11 33.15
CA ASP A 366 4.41 -10.37 32.90
C ASP A 366 3.53 -9.50 33.82
N ASP A 367 2.94 -8.46 33.26
CA ASP A 367 2.04 -7.53 33.98
C ASP A 367 0.63 -8.11 34.22
N THR A 368 0.30 -9.27 33.62
CA THR A 368 -1.03 -9.88 33.79
C THR A 368 -1.13 -10.72 35.05
N VAL A 369 0.00 -11.20 35.56
CA VAL A 369 0.08 -12.02 36.77
C VAL A 369 0.11 -11.12 37.99
N LEU A 370 -0.88 -11.30 38.87
CA LEU A 370 -0.90 -10.61 40.15
C LEU A 370 0.26 -11.09 41.01
N GLY A 371 1.01 -10.14 41.58
CA GLY A 371 2.04 -10.45 42.55
C GLY A 371 1.47 -11.24 43.75
N PRO A 372 2.27 -12.06 44.44
CA PRO A 372 1.80 -12.85 45.59
C PRO A 372 1.12 -11.99 46.67
N VAL A 373 1.62 -10.76 46.88
CA VAL A 373 1.05 -9.79 47.83
C VAL A 373 -0.32 -9.30 47.38
N ASP A 374 -0.49 -8.98 46.10
CA ASP A 374 -1.77 -8.51 45.55
C ASP A 374 -2.80 -9.63 45.52
N ALA A 375 -2.39 -10.86 45.19
CA ALA A 375 -3.23 -12.05 45.24
C ALA A 375 -3.70 -12.34 46.68
N ALA A 376 -2.79 -12.31 47.65
CA ALA A 376 -3.12 -12.47 49.07
C ALA A 376 -4.04 -11.34 49.57
N SER A 377 -3.77 -10.09 49.17
CA SER A 377 -4.60 -8.94 49.53
C SER A 377 -6.02 -9.06 48.96
N LYS A 378 -6.16 -9.51 47.71
CA LYS A 378 -7.48 -9.79 47.12
C LYS A 378 -8.21 -10.92 47.83
N GLN A 379 -7.51 -11.98 48.24
CA GLN A 379 -8.10 -13.07 49.00
C GLN A 379 -8.56 -12.61 50.39
N LEU A 380 -7.71 -11.87 51.12
CA LEU A 380 -8.05 -11.30 52.42
C LEU A 380 -9.23 -10.31 52.31
N LEU A 381 -9.26 -9.49 51.27
CA LEU A 381 -10.39 -8.60 50.99
C LEU A 381 -11.69 -9.41 50.79
N LYS A 382 -11.63 -10.51 50.03
CA LYS A 382 -12.80 -11.39 49.81
C LYS A 382 -13.31 -12.01 51.12
N GLU A 383 -12.41 -12.47 51.97
CA GLU A 383 -12.74 -13.03 53.29
C GLU A 383 -13.36 -11.98 54.21
N GLN A 384 -12.78 -10.78 54.30
CA GLN A 384 -13.32 -9.69 55.11
C GLN A 384 -14.67 -9.18 54.59
N LEU A 385 -14.85 -9.10 53.26
CA LEU A 385 -16.13 -8.79 52.65
C LEU A 385 -17.18 -9.84 53.03
N HIS A 386 -16.82 -11.13 53.01
CA HIS A 386 -17.73 -12.19 53.42
C HIS A 386 -18.12 -12.08 54.91
N GLU A 387 -17.17 -11.84 55.81
CA GLU A 387 -17.42 -11.61 57.24
C GLU A 387 -18.39 -10.43 57.47
N ILE A 388 -18.17 -9.31 56.77
CA ILE A 388 -19.01 -8.12 56.89
C ILE A 388 -20.41 -8.36 56.31
N LEU A 389 -20.52 -9.09 55.20
CA LEU A 389 -21.80 -9.44 54.58
C LEU A 389 -22.62 -10.40 55.46
N GLN A 390 -21.99 -11.27 56.24
CA GLN A 390 -22.69 -12.11 57.23
C GLN A 390 -23.34 -11.32 58.36
N SER A 391 -22.88 -10.09 58.64
CA SER A 391 -23.48 -9.20 59.65
C SER A 391 -24.76 -8.46 59.19
N LEU A 392 -25.15 -8.65 57.92
CA LEU A 392 -26.42 -8.18 57.35
C LEU A 392 -27.49 -9.27 57.46
N SER A 393 -28.76 -8.92 57.24
CA SER A 393 -29.80 -9.96 57.15
C SER A 393 -29.61 -10.79 55.88
N ASP A 394 -30.08 -12.04 55.88
CA ASP A 394 -29.94 -12.95 54.73
C ASP A 394 -30.46 -12.33 53.43
N ARG A 395 -31.61 -11.63 53.48
CA ARG A 395 -32.17 -10.91 52.33
C ARG A 395 -31.31 -9.71 51.90
N GLU A 396 -30.71 -8.97 52.83
CA GLU A 396 -29.83 -7.83 52.49
C GLU A 396 -28.53 -8.33 51.84
N ARG A 397 -27.92 -9.40 52.37
CA ARG A 397 -26.71 -10.03 51.82
C ARG A 397 -26.94 -10.53 50.40
N GLN A 398 -28.00 -11.32 50.22
CA GLN A 398 -28.28 -12.03 48.97
C GLN A 398 -28.68 -11.06 47.83
N VAL A 399 -29.30 -9.91 48.16
CA VAL A 399 -29.51 -8.79 47.22
C VAL A 399 -28.18 -8.18 46.78
N LEU A 400 -27.23 -7.94 47.70
CA LEU A 400 -25.91 -7.38 47.37
C LEU A 400 -25.04 -8.36 46.57
N GLU A 401 -25.03 -9.64 46.95
CA GLU A 401 -24.27 -10.68 46.25
C GLU A 401 -24.70 -10.82 44.79
N MET A 402 -26.01 -10.83 44.52
CA MET A 402 -26.53 -10.88 43.15
C MET A 402 -26.37 -9.56 42.39
N ARG A 403 -26.51 -8.41 43.07
CA ARG A 403 -26.41 -7.10 42.42
C ARG A 403 -24.99 -6.80 41.94
N PHE A 404 -24.00 -7.10 42.78
CA PHE A 404 -22.59 -6.84 42.51
C PHE A 404 -21.83 -8.07 41.97
N GLY A 405 -22.52 -9.21 41.83
CA GLY A 405 -21.92 -10.42 41.27
C GLY A 405 -20.82 -11.02 42.15
N LEU A 406 -20.94 -10.92 43.47
CA LEU A 406 -19.88 -11.35 44.40
C LEU A 406 -19.73 -12.88 44.49
N ALA A 407 -20.77 -13.63 44.09
CA ALA A 407 -20.76 -15.10 44.05
C ALA A 407 -20.34 -15.64 42.67
N ASP A 408 -21.01 -15.17 41.61
CA ASP A 408 -20.88 -15.74 40.25
C ASP A 408 -20.04 -14.86 39.30
N GLY A 409 -19.48 -13.75 39.79
CA GLY A 409 -18.72 -12.77 38.98
C GLY A 409 -19.59 -11.89 38.06
N GLN A 410 -20.90 -12.13 37.99
CA GLN A 410 -21.85 -11.41 37.12
C GLN A 410 -22.83 -10.58 37.94
N GLY A 411 -22.78 -9.26 37.80
CA GLY A 411 -23.73 -8.35 38.45
C GLY A 411 -25.08 -8.34 37.73
N ARG A 412 -26.17 -8.56 38.48
CA ARG A 412 -27.55 -8.55 37.95
C ARG A 412 -28.19 -7.17 38.09
N THR A 413 -29.16 -6.84 37.25
CA THR A 413 -29.94 -5.60 37.35
C THR A 413 -30.95 -5.66 38.51
N LEU A 414 -31.42 -4.49 38.97
CA LEU A 414 -32.44 -4.42 40.03
C LEU A 414 -33.75 -5.13 39.67
N GLU A 415 -34.06 -5.22 38.37
CA GLU A 415 -35.26 -5.90 37.87
C GLU A 415 -35.09 -7.42 37.89
N GLU A 416 -33.92 -7.92 37.51
CA GLU A 416 -33.58 -9.35 37.57
C GLU A 416 -33.54 -9.85 39.02
N VAL A 417 -32.92 -9.09 39.92
CA VAL A 417 -32.92 -9.40 41.36
C VAL A 417 -34.35 -9.33 41.93
N GLY A 418 -35.17 -8.39 41.46
CA GLY A 418 -36.57 -8.27 41.86
C GLY A 418 -37.42 -9.47 41.45
N LYS A 419 -37.20 -10.02 40.24
CA LYS A 419 -37.85 -11.24 39.76
C LYS A 419 -37.53 -12.44 40.66
N GLU A 420 -36.27 -12.60 41.05
CA GLU A 420 -35.82 -13.71 41.90
C GLU A 420 -36.46 -13.68 43.29
N PHE A 421 -36.50 -12.49 43.93
CA PHE A 421 -37.12 -12.34 45.25
C PHE A 421 -38.64 -12.16 45.23
N LYS A 422 -39.26 -12.17 44.04
CA LYS A 422 -40.69 -11.86 43.82
C LYS A 422 -41.11 -10.51 44.42
N VAL A 423 -40.29 -9.49 44.22
CA VAL A 423 -40.54 -8.13 44.71
C VAL A 423 -40.29 -7.08 43.62
N THR A 424 -40.90 -5.90 43.77
CA THR A 424 -40.71 -4.80 42.82
C THR A 424 -39.26 -4.30 42.82
N ARG A 425 -38.80 -3.81 41.66
CA ARG A 425 -37.50 -3.14 41.48
C ARG A 425 -37.22 -2.09 42.56
N GLU A 426 -38.21 -1.25 42.87
CA GLU A 426 -38.05 -0.18 43.86
C GLU A 426 -37.85 -0.74 45.28
N ARG A 427 -38.44 -1.89 45.59
CA ARG A 427 -38.22 -2.53 46.88
C ARG A 427 -36.82 -3.12 47.00
N ILE A 428 -36.25 -3.68 45.92
CA ILE A 428 -34.84 -4.10 45.90
C ILE A 428 -33.90 -2.90 46.09
N ARG A 429 -34.18 -1.77 45.41
CA ARG A 429 -33.41 -0.52 45.58
C ARG A 429 -33.42 -0.02 47.03
N GLN A 430 -34.57 -0.10 47.71
CA GLN A 430 -34.69 0.26 49.13
C GLN A 430 -33.86 -0.66 50.03
N ILE A 431 -33.87 -1.98 49.77
CA ILE A 431 -33.10 -2.96 50.53
C ILE A 431 -31.60 -2.73 50.32
N GLU A 432 -31.17 -2.49 49.08
CA GLU A 432 -29.78 -2.13 48.74
C GLU A 432 -29.34 -0.86 49.46
N ALA A 433 -30.10 0.24 49.36
CA ALA A 433 -29.75 1.50 50.01
C ALA A 433 -29.65 1.35 51.55
N LYS A 434 -30.54 0.56 52.14
CA LYS A 434 -30.51 0.24 53.58
C LYS A 434 -29.28 -0.58 53.95
N ALA A 435 -28.93 -1.59 53.16
CA ALA A 435 -27.77 -2.44 53.37
C ALA A 435 -26.46 -1.63 53.22
N LEU A 436 -26.32 -0.83 52.17
CA LEU A 436 -25.18 0.07 51.96
C LEU A 436 -25.03 1.09 53.10
N ARG A 437 -26.15 1.63 53.62
CA ARG A 437 -26.12 2.54 54.77
C ARG A 437 -25.59 1.86 56.05
N LYS A 438 -25.93 0.59 56.27
CA LYS A 438 -25.39 -0.22 57.38
C LYS A 438 -23.91 -0.53 57.17
N LEU A 439 -23.49 -0.85 55.95
CA LEU A 439 -22.09 -1.10 55.61
C LEU A 439 -21.20 0.15 55.73
N ARG A 440 -21.77 1.34 55.49
CA ARG A 440 -21.07 2.63 55.64
C ARG A 440 -20.81 3.04 57.09
N HIS A 441 -21.35 2.31 58.07
CA HIS A 441 -21.09 2.58 59.48
C HIS A 441 -19.59 2.42 59.80
N PRO A 442 -18.95 3.37 60.53
CA PRO A 442 -17.50 3.43 60.73
C PRO A 442 -16.89 2.15 61.30
N ILE A 443 -17.63 1.40 62.13
CA ILE A 443 -17.18 0.12 62.69
C ILE A 443 -16.93 -0.93 61.59
N ARG A 444 -17.73 -0.93 60.52
CA ARG A 444 -17.65 -1.91 59.42
C ARG A 444 -16.77 -1.41 58.29
N SER A 445 -16.88 -0.13 57.93
CA SER A 445 -16.08 0.47 56.85
C SER A 445 -14.61 0.66 57.19
N ARG A 446 -14.24 0.77 58.49
CA ARG A 446 -12.83 0.88 58.91
C ARG A 446 -12.00 -0.35 58.54
N LYS A 447 -12.56 -1.57 58.59
CA LYS A 447 -11.87 -2.81 58.20
C LYS A 447 -11.52 -2.85 56.70
N LEU A 448 -12.39 -2.29 55.86
CA LEU A 448 -12.22 -2.29 54.40
C LEU A 448 -11.41 -1.10 53.87
N ARG A 449 -11.11 -0.12 54.73
CA ARG A 449 -10.42 1.12 54.33
C ARG A 449 -8.96 0.87 53.94
N ASP A 450 -8.34 -0.14 54.51
CA ASP A 450 -6.94 -0.48 54.26
C ASP A 450 -6.72 -1.11 52.87
N TYR A 451 -7.81 -1.50 52.18
CA TYR A 451 -7.79 -2.04 50.80
C TYR A 451 -8.15 -0.99 49.73
N LEU A 452 -8.40 0.26 50.13
CA LEU A 452 -8.49 1.42 49.24
C LEU A 452 -7.07 1.96 48.99
N GLY A 453 -6.26 1.15 48.31
CA GLY A 453 -4.92 1.48 47.83
C GLY A 453 -4.93 1.66 46.33
#